data_AF-A0AAE0Z8U2-F1
#
_entry.id   AF-A0AAE0Z8U2-F1
#
_cell.length_a   1.000
_cell.length_b   1.000
_cell.length_c   1.000
_cell.angle_alpha   90.00
_cell.angle_beta   90.00
_cell.angle_gamma   90.00
#
_symmetry.space_group_name_H-M   'P 1'
#
loop_
_entity.id
_entity.type
_entity.pdbx_description
1 polymer ?
#
loop_
_entity_poly.entity_id
_entity_poly.type
_entity_poly.pdbx_seq_one_letter_code
_entity_poly.pdbx_strand_id
1 'polypeptide(L)' 'VTCTTKDDISLDLMFCNVKDSYTSKAMAPPGRSDHNLVSVQPNYRPLVQQEPAIKKRTWTRDTSAPCSKLRTGRCL' A
#
# COMPACT_ATOMS: atom_id res chain seq x y z
N VAL A 1 6.62 8.30 -11.79
CA VAL A 1 5.42 7.44 -11.95
C VAL A 1 5.00 7.51 -13.41
N THR A 2 4.78 6.36 -14.04
CA THR A 2 4.38 6.27 -15.46
C THR A 2 2.96 5.74 -15.65
N CYS A 3 2.25 5.44 -14.57
CA CYS A 3 0.87 4.94 -14.59
C CYS A 3 -0.14 6.01 -14.15
N THR A 4 -1.42 5.78 -14.43
CA THR A 4 -2.52 6.68 -14.03
C THR A 4 -2.74 6.62 -12.52
N THR A 5 -3.01 7.76 -11.91
CA THR A 5 -3.15 7.87 -10.45
C THR A 5 -4.51 8.39 -10.02
N LYS A 6 -5.26 9.02 -10.92
CA LYS A 6 -6.67 9.39 -10.74
C LYS A 6 -7.37 9.27 -12.09
N ASP A 7 -8.35 8.38 -12.18
CA ASP A 7 -9.00 8.03 -13.45
C ASP A 7 -7.94 7.72 -14.53
N ASP A 8 -7.93 8.48 -15.62
CA ASP A 8 -6.97 8.37 -16.73
C ASP A 8 -5.84 9.42 -16.67
N ILE A 9 -5.69 10.11 -15.54
CA ILE A 9 -4.73 11.20 -15.35
C ILE A 9 -3.64 10.78 -14.35
N SER A 10 -2.40 11.15 -14.63
CA SER A 10 -1.27 11.02 -13.72
C SER A 10 -1.01 12.37 -13.03
N LEU A 11 -1.52 12.54 -11.81
CA LEU A 11 -1.30 13.75 -11.00
C LEU A 11 -0.18 13.54 -9.97
N ASP A 12 0.04 12.30 -9.51
CA ASP A 12 1.00 12.03 -8.45
C ASP A 12 2.41 11.84 -9.01
N LEU A 13 3.37 12.56 -8.43
CA LEU A 13 4.77 12.56 -8.85
C LEU A 13 5.63 11.74 -7.89
N MET A 14 6.59 11.01 -8.45
CA MET A 14 7.65 10.35 -7.71
C MET A 14 8.99 10.78 -8.30
N PHE A 15 9.80 11.44 -7.49
CA PHE A 15 11.15 11.86 -7.85
C PHE A 15 12.17 10.80 -7.41
N CYS A 16 13.18 10.57 -8.25
CA CYS A 16 14.29 9.67 -7.96
C CYS A 16 15.59 10.25 -8.51
N ASN A 17 16.71 9.96 -7.84
CA ASN A 17 18.03 10.47 -8.25
C ASN A 17 18.57 9.75 -9.48
N VAL A 18 18.11 8.53 -9.73
CA VAL A 18 18.55 7.69 -10.85
C VAL A 18 17.37 7.47 -11.77
N LYS A 19 17.54 7.84 -13.04
CA LYS A 19 16.53 7.67 -14.07
C LYS A 19 16.14 6.19 -14.21
N ASP A 20 14.84 5.93 -14.36
CA ASP A 20 14.27 4.60 -14.62
C ASP A 20 14.63 3.52 -13.57
N SER A 21 15.01 3.95 -12.36
CA SER A 21 15.37 3.07 -11.24
C SER A 21 14.18 2.31 -10.64
N TYR A 22 12.95 2.69 -10.99
CA TYR A 22 11.73 2.08 -10.50
C TYR A 22 10.73 1.86 -11.63
N THR A 23 9.94 0.80 -11.50
CA THR A 23 8.69 0.58 -12.25
C THR A 23 7.51 0.96 -11.38
N SER A 24 6.44 1.47 -12.00
CA SER A 24 5.20 1.81 -11.31
C SER A 24 4.00 1.15 -11.96
N LYS A 25 3.07 0.66 -11.14
CA LYS A 25 1.81 0.04 -11.58
C LYS A 25 0.65 0.61 -10.77
N ALA A 26 -0.37 1.08 -11.46
CA ALA A 26 -1.62 1.50 -10.84
C ALA A 26 -2.38 0.28 -10.28
N MET A 27 -2.98 0.47 -9.12
CA MET A 27 -3.85 -0.47 -8.43
C MET A 27 -5.15 0.23 -8.05
N ALA A 28 -6.19 -0.57 -7.78
CA ALA A 28 -7.47 -0.05 -7.34
C ALA A 28 -7.33 0.90 -6.14
N PRO A 29 -8.15 1.95 -6.05
CA PRO A 29 -8.15 2.86 -4.92
C PRO A 29 -8.36 2.12 -3.59
N PRO A 30 -7.59 2.45 -2.55
CA PRO A 30 -7.79 1.87 -1.24
C PRO A 30 -9.08 2.41 -0.62
N GLY A 31 -10.09 1.55 -0.49
CA GLY A 31 -11.37 1.90 0.13
C GLY A 31 -12.16 2.95 -0.66
N ARG A 32 -12.21 4.18 -0.14
CA ARG A 32 -12.95 5.32 -0.73
C ARG A 32 -12.03 6.46 -1.18
N SER A 33 -10.74 6.20 -1.37
CA SER A 33 -9.84 7.18 -1.97
C SER A 33 -10.29 7.48 -3.41
N ASP A 34 -10.15 8.72 -3.83
CA ASP A 34 -10.34 9.16 -5.21
C ASP A 34 -9.06 9.04 -6.05
N HIS A 35 -7.98 8.48 -5.48
CA HIS A 35 -6.72 8.17 -6.14
C HIS A 35 -6.46 6.66 -6.13
N ASN A 36 -5.86 6.17 -7.21
CA ASN A 36 -5.34 4.82 -7.34
C ASN A 36 -4.14 4.63 -6.42
N LEU A 37 -4.04 3.46 -5.78
CA LEU A 37 -2.80 3.08 -5.13
C LEU A 37 -1.74 2.83 -6.21
N VAL A 38 -0.53 3.35 -6.06
CA VAL A 38 0.56 3.08 -6.99
C VAL A 38 1.56 2.12 -6.34
N SER A 39 1.68 0.92 -6.90
CA SER A 39 2.75 0.00 -6.54
C SER A 39 4.02 0.38 -7.27
N VAL A 40 5.09 0.62 -6.52
CA VAL A 40 6.40 0.97 -7.07
C VAL A 40 7.40 -0.11 -6.69
N GLN A 41 8.10 -0.65 -7.69
CA GLN A 41 9.11 -1.68 -7.48
C GLN A 41 10.47 -1.19 -8.00
N PRO A 42 11.55 -1.35 -7.23
CA PRO A 42 12.88 -1.02 -7.70
C PRO A 42 13.31 -1.99 -8.79
N ASN A 43 13.90 -1.46 -9.85
CA ASN A 43 14.53 -2.25 -10.92
C ASN A 43 15.98 -2.66 -10.56
N TYR A 44 16.41 -2.33 -9.36
CA TYR A 44 17.73 -2.65 -8.82
C TYR A 44 17.57 -3.48 -7.54
N ARG A 45 18.61 -4.22 -7.17
CA ARG A 45 18.66 -4.94 -5.89
C ARG A 45 19.04 -3.96 -4.78
N PRO A 46 18.16 -3.67 -3.80
CA PRO A 46 18.50 -2.79 -2.71
C PRO A 46 19.55 -3.46 -1.82
N LEU A 47 20.62 -2.73 -1.51
CA LEU A 47 21.57 -3.14 -0.47
C LEU A 47 21.02 -2.65 0.86
N VAL A 48 20.37 -3.56 1.60
CA VAL A 48 19.78 -3.26 2.91
C VAL A 48 20.61 -3.93 3.99
N GLN A 49 21.10 -3.14 4.95
CA GLN A 49 21.60 -3.67 6.20
C GLN A 49 20.39 -4.04 7.07
N GLN A 50 20.20 -5.33 7.32
CA GLN A 50 19.12 -5.80 8.18
C GLN A 50 19.55 -5.70 9.63
N GLU A 51 18.76 -4.98 10.42
CA GLU A 51 18.89 -4.99 11.88
C GLU A 51 18.15 -6.19 12.48
N PRO A 52 18.61 -6.73 13.61
CA PRO A 52 17.90 -7.79 14.32
C PRO A 52 16.46 -7.39 14.65
N ALA A 53 15.54 -8.35 14.54
CA ALA A 53 14.14 -8.11 14.90
C ALA A 53 14.02 -7.77 16.39
N ILE A 54 13.64 -6.52 16.70
CA ILE A 54 13.34 -6.08 18.07
C ILE A 54 11.91 -6.53 18.41
N LYS A 55 11.71 -7.14 19.58
CA LYS A 55 10.36 -7.43 20.11
C LYS A 55 9.58 -6.11 20.25
N LYS A 56 8.61 -5.89 19.36
CA LYS A 56 7.69 -4.74 19.44
C LYS A 56 6.59 -5.02 20.46
N ARG A 57 6.10 -3.97 21.11
CA ARG A 57 4.92 -4.05 21.97
C ARG A 57 3.71 -4.42 21.11
N THR A 58 2.99 -5.46 21.52
CA THR A 58 1.71 -5.83 20.91
C THR A 58 0.66 -4.84 21.39
N TRP A 59 -0.01 -4.14 20.47
CA TRP A 59 -1.21 -3.40 20.81
C TRP A 59 -2.29 -4.41 21.21
N THR A 60 -2.65 -4.43 22.49
CA THR A 60 -3.86 -5.11 22.94
C THR A 60 -5.05 -4.36 22.37
N ARG A 61 -6.01 -5.10 21.81
CA ARG A 61 -7.27 -4.53 21.30
C ARG A 61 -7.94 -3.73 22.42
N ASP A 62 -8.13 -2.43 22.20
CA ASP A 62 -9.08 -1.67 23.01
C ASP A 62 -10.46 -2.30 22.86
N THR A 63 -10.93 -2.87 23.96
CA THR A 63 -12.21 -3.57 24.01
C THR A 63 -13.29 -2.52 24.24
N SER A 64 -13.66 -1.77 23.22
CA SER A 64 -14.82 -0.86 23.26
C SER A 64 -15.46 -0.65 21.88
N ALA A 65 -15.91 -1.74 21.27
CA ALA A 65 -17.25 -1.88 20.69
C ALA A 65 -17.36 -3.23 19.97
N PRO A 66 -18.39 -4.06 20.26
CA PRO A 66 -18.67 -5.22 19.45
C PRO A 66 -19.04 -4.76 18.04
N CYS A 67 -18.27 -5.19 17.04
CA CYS A 67 -18.70 -5.17 15.64
C CYS A 67 -20.03 -5.93 15.58
N SER A 68 -21.13 -5.20 15.43
CA SER A 68 -22.46 -5.78 15.31
C SER A 68 -22.43 -6.70 14.10
N LYS A 69 -22.77 -7.96 14.37
CA LYS A 69 -22.84 -9.07 13.42
C LYS A 69 -23.47 -8.59 12.11
N LEU A 70 -22.68 -8.42 11.05
CA LEU A 70 -23.20 -8.54 9.69
C LEU A 70 -23.54 -10.01 9.50
N ARG A 71 -24.82 -10.28 9.72
CA ARG A 71 -25.49 -11.55 9.52
C ARG A 71 -25.62 -11.75 8.00
N THR A 72 -25.33 -13.00 7.58
CA THR A 72 -25.48 -13.61 6.25
C THR A 72 -24.35 -13.34 5.24
N GLY A 73 -23.73 -14.32 4.57
CA GLY A 73 -24.01 -15.75 4.43
C GLY A 73 -22.76 -16.58 4.09
N ARG A 74 -22.58 -17.61 4.92
CA ARG A 74 -22.05 -18.97 4.71
C ARG A 74 -21.10 -19.25 3.52
N CYS A 75 -19.95 -19.82 3.85
CA CYS A 75 -19.23 -20.76 3.00
C CYS A 75 -20.17 -21.89 2.54
N LEU A 76 -20.40 -21.97 1.23
CA LEU A 76 -20.19 -23.15 0.38
C LEU A 76 -19.68 -22.61 -0.96
#